data_AF-A0A1V5E3Y1-F1
#
_entry.id   AF-A0A1V5E3Y1-F1
#
_cell.length_a   1.000
_cell.length_b   1.000
_cell.length_c   1.000
_cell.angle_alpha   90.00
_cell.angle_beta   90.00
_cell.angle_gamma   90.00
#
_symmetry.space_group_name_H-M   'P 1'
#
loop_
_entity.id
_entity.type
_entity.pdbx_description
1 polymer ?
#
loop_
_entity_poly.entity_id
_entity_poly.type
_entity_poly.pdbx_seq_one_letter_code
_entity_poly.pdbx_strand_id
1 'polypeptide(L)'
;MKKILMFLIVCLLLAGCARYEKYAKLSASVMDCKPEQIDIENEPLIPFWDEESWEAICKGKRYICSYDPQTGVSCTEMINPFAK
;
A
#
# COMPACT_ATOMS: atom_id res chain seq x y z
N MET A 1 22.25 -4.56 -26.74
CA MET A 1 22.21 -4.80 -25.27
C MET A 1 21.82 -3.55 -24.47
N LYS A 2 22.42 -2.37 -24.69
CA LYS A 2 22.08 -1.11 -23.98
C LYS A 2 20.59 -0.70 -24.05
N LYS A 3 19.95 -0.92 -25.21
CA LYS A 3 18.51 -0.63 -25.42
C LYS A 3 17.57 -1.58 -24.65
N ILE A 4 17.97 -2.83 -24.44
CA ILE A 4 17.19 -3.84 -23.69
C ILE A 4 17.24 -3.53 -22.20
N LEU A 5 18.41 -3.13 -21.68
CA LEU A 5 18.58 -2.74 -20.28
C LEU A 5 17.71 -1.51 -19.94
N MET A 6 17.66 -0.51 -20.84
CA MET A 6 16.82 0.67 -20.65
C MET A 6 15.33 0.31 -20.61
N PHE A 7 14.89 -0.63 -21.43
CA PHE A 7 13.50 -1.09 -21.45
C PHE A 7 13.11 -1.84 -20.16
N LEU A 8 14.00 -2.69 -19.64
CA LEU A 8 13.77 -3.42 -18.37
C LEU A 8 13.63 -2.47 -17.17
N ILE A 9 14.45 -1.42 -17.09
CA ILE A 9 14.39 -0.44 -16.01
C ILE A 9 13.04 0.30 -16.03
N VAL A 10 12.54 0.65 -17.21
CA VAL A 10 11.24 1.32 -17.36
C VAL A 10 10.10 0.42 -16.89
N CYS A 11 10.12 -0.88 -17.22
CA CYS A 11 9.09 -1.82 -16.76
C CYS A 11 9.08 -1.99 -15.23
N LEU A 12 10.24 -1.98 -14.58
CA LEU A 12 10.34 -2.10 -13.12
C LEU A 12 9.74 -0.88 -12.39
N LEU A 13 9.91 0.32 -12.94
CA LEU A 13 9.33 1.54 -12.37
C LEU A 13 7.79 1.56 -12.50
N LEU A 14 7.25 1.06 -13.61
CA LEU A 14 5.80 1.01 -13.85
C LEU A 14 5.09 0.00 -12.94
N ALA A 15 5.74 -1.12 -12.61
CA ALA A 15 5.19 -2.13 -11.71
C ALA A 15 4.99 -1.59 -10.28
N GLY A 16 5.90 -0.73 -9.80
CA GLY A 16 5.79 -0.07 -8.49
C GLY A 16 4.61 0.89 -8.41
N CYS A 17 4.40 1.73 -9.44
CA CYS A 17 3.30 2.69 -9.46
C CYS A 17 1.92 2.02 -9.45
N ALA A 18 1.74 0.95 -10.23
CA ALA A 18 0.47 0.21 -10.28
C ALA A 18 0.11 -0.42 -8.92
N ARG A 19 1.13 -0.91 -8.19
CA ARG A 19 0.94 -1.52 -6.88
C ARG A 19 0.61 -0.48 -5.80
N TYR A 20 1.32 0.64 -5.81
CA TYR A 20 1.00 1.80 -4.96
C TYR A 20 -0.45 2.28 -5.17
N GLU A 21 -0.85 2.47 -6.43
CA GLU A 21 -2.20 2.95 -6.76
C GLU A 21 -3.30 1.96 -6.30
N LYS A 22 -3.06 0.65 -6.38
CA LYS A 22 -3.97 -0.38 -5.87
C LYS A 22 -4.19 -0.19 -4.36
N TYR A 23 -3.13 -0.19 -3.55
CA TYR A 23 -3.25 -0.11 -2.10
C TYR A 23 -3.78 1.24 -1.61
N ALA A 24 -3.40 2.34 -2.26
CA ALA A 24 -3.95 3.66 -1.95
C ALA A 24 -5.47 3.72 -2.17
N LYS A 25 -5.99 3.12 -3.26
CA LYS A 25 -7.43 3.02 -3.51
C LYS A 25 -8.15 2.13 -2.51
N LEU A 26 -7.55 0.99 -2.14
CA LEU A 26 -8.10 0.09 -1.14
C LEU A 26 -8.21 0.80 0.22
N SER A 27 -7.14 1.44 0.68
CA SER A 27 -7.14 2.23 1.92
C SER A 27 -8.16 3.37 1.90
N ALA A 28 -8.27 4.11 0.80
CA ALA A 28 -9.24 5.21 0.66
C ALA A 28 -10.71 4.76 0.79
N SER A 29 -11.01 3.48 0.54
CA SER A 29 -12.39 2.96 0.67
C SER A 29 -12.88 2.84 2.13
N VAL A 30 -11.95 2.79 3.08
CA VAL A 30 -12.23 2.61 4.52
C VAL A 30 -11.67 3.74 5.38
N MET A 31 -11.03 4.73 4.78
CA MET A 31 -10.42 5.88 5.44
C MET A 31 -11.00 7.19 4.90
N ASP A 32 -11.05 8.23 5.73
CA ASP A 32 -11.47 9.58 5.32
C ASP A 32 -10.33 10.34 4.61
N CYS A 33 -9.80 9.73 3.54
CA CYS A 33 -8.64 10.18 2.80
C CYS A 33 -8.82 9.86 1.31
N LYS A 34 -8.45 10.80 0.43
CA LYS A 34 -8.37 10.48 -1.00
C LYS A 34 -7.12 9.64 -1.28
N PRO A 35 -7.10 8.80 -2.33
CA PRO A 35 -5.93 8.00 -2.67
C PRO A 35 -4.64 8.82 -2.81
N GLU A 36 -4.73 10.05 -3.32
CA GLU A 36 -3.55 10.93 -3.52
C GLU A 36 -3.00 11.51 -2.21
N GLN A 37 -3.67 11.28 -1.08
CA GLN A 37 -3.28 11.72 0.25
C GLN A 37 -2.79 10.57 1.13
N ILE A 38 -2.68 9.37 0.56
CA ILE A 38 -2.32 8.15 1.26
C ILE A 38 -0.93 7.72 0.81
N ASP A 39 0.01 7.71 1.74
CA ASP A 39 1.32 7.11 1.50
C ASP A 39 1.28 5.64 1.92
N ILE A 40 1.76 4.75 1.04
CA ILE A 40 1.83 3.32 1.29
C ILE A 40 3.26 2.96 1.69
N GLU A 41 3.41 2.35 2.86
CA GLU A 41 4.66 1.82 3.39
C GLU A 41 4.54 0.31 3.60
N ASN A 42 5.67 -0.39 3.60
CA ASN A 42 5.77 -1.83 3.93
C ASN A 42 4.74 -2.71 3.20
N GLU A 43 4.46 -2.41 1.92
CA GLU A 43 3.59 -3.24 1.08
C GLU A 43 4.12 -4.69 1.02
N PRO A 44 3.23 -5.71 1.08
CA PRO A 44 3.66 -7.08 1.14
C PRO A 44 4.32 -7.44 -0.18
N LEU A 45 5.60 -7.84 -0.11
CA LEU A 45 6.37 -8.26 -1.28
C LEU A 45 5.82 -9.56 -1.88
N ILE A 46 5.18 -10.39 -1.05
CA ILE A 46 4.57 -11.67 -1.40
C ILE A 46 3.32 -11.85 -0.50
N PRO A 47 2.11 -12.08 -1.05
CA PRO A 47 0.95 -12.43 -0.24
C PRO A 47 1.23 -13.76 0.48
N PHE A 48 1.05 -13.78 1.81
CA PHE A 48 1.24 -14.97 2.62
C PHE A 48 -0.15 -15.47 3.01
N TRP A 49 -0.57 -16.63 2.49
CA TRP A 49 -1.89 -17.22 2.75
C TRP A 49 -3.09 -16.32 2.38
N ASP A 50 -3.07 -15.75 1.17
CA ASP A 50 -4.15 -14.92 0.60
C ASP A 50 -4.49 -13.61 1.37
N GLU A 51 -3.81 -13.34 2.49
CA GLU A 51 -3.93 -12.09 3.22
C GLU A 51 -2.82 -11.11 2.78
N GLU A 52 -3.23 -9.97 2.24
CA GLU A 52 -2.32 -8.87 1.90
C GLU A 52 -2.36 -7.85 3.04
N SER A 53 -1.25 -7.64 3.76
CA SER A 53 -1.14 -6.61 4.80
C SER A 53 -0.14 -5.51 4.42
N TRP A 54 -0.51 -4.24 4.53
CA TRP A 54 0.35 -3.09 4.24
C TRP A 54 0.16 -1.99 5.29
N GLU A 55 1.08 -1.02 5.32
CA GLU A 55 0.93 0.19 6.12
C GLU A 55 0.47 1.36 5.25
N ALA A 56 -0.48 2.13 5.75
CA ALA A 56 -0.96 3.33 5.09
C ALA A 56 -0.80 4.53 6.03
N ILE A 57 -0.33 5.65 5.52
CA ILE A 57 -0.22 6.90 6.25
C ILE A 57 -1.19 7.89 5.62
N CYS A 58 -2.06 8.48 6.43
CA CYS A 58 -2.90 9.58 5.99
C CYS A 58 -3.06 10.63 7.09
N LYS A 59 -3.01 11.91 6.72
CA LYS A 59 -3.17 13.06 7.64
C LYS A 59 -2.24 12.95 8.87
N GLY A 60 -1.04 12.39 8.70
CA GLY A 60 -0.06 12.19 9.77
C GLY A 60 -0.34 11.00 10.71
N LYS A 61 -1.40 10.23 10.45
CA LYS A 61 -1.74 9.01 11.19
C LYS A 61 -1.30 7.78 10.41
N ARG A 62 -0.74 6.79 11.11
CA ARG A 62 -0.30 5.52 10.54
C ARG A 62 -1.38 4.46 10.79
N TYR A 63 -1.65 3.65 9.79
CA TYR A 63 -2.65 2.60 9.80
C TYR A 63 -2.01 1.29 9.37
N ILE A 64 -2.40 0.19 10.00
CA ILE A 64 -2.14 -1.15 9.51
C ILE A 64 -3.39 -1.64 8.78
N CYS A 65 -3.22 -1.97 7.51
CA CYS A 65 -4.29 -2.42 6.63
C CYS A 65 -4.11 -3.89 6.27
N SER A 66 -5.22 -4.61 6.12
CA SER A 66 -5.26 -5.95 5.55
C SER A 66 -6.39 -6.08 4.54
N TYR A 67 -6.20 -6.96 3.56
CA TYR A 67 -7.22 -7.38 2.60
C TYR A 67 -7.43 -8.88 2.73
N ASP A 68 -8.69 -9.25 2.96
CA ASP A 68 -9.17 -10.63 2.94
C ASP A 68 -10.25 -10.76 1.84
N PRO A 69 -10.22 -11.80 0.98
CA PRO A 69 -11.18 -11.97 -0.09
C PRO A 69 -12.66 -12.12 0.35
N GLN A 70 -12.89 -12.56 1.59
CA GLN A 70 -14.23 -12.77 2.17
C GLN A 70 -14.74 -11.53 2.89
N THR A 71 -13.87 -10.80 3.61
CA THR A 71 -14.29 -9.65 4.44
C THR A 71 -13.95 -8.28 3.84
N GLY A 72 -13.12 -8.23 2.80
CA GLY A 72 -12.69 -6.99 2.15
C GLY A 72 -11.50 -6.33 2.85
N VAL A 73 -11.39 -5.01 2.70
CA VAL A 73 -10.29 -4.20 3.27
C VAL A 73 -10.64 -3.78 4.69
N SER A 74 -9.68 -3.89 5.60
CA SER A 74 -9.74 -3.33 6.95
C SER A 74 -8.48 -2.52 7.23
N CYS A 75 -8.61 -1.33 7.84
CA CYS A 75 -7.48 -0.51 8.25
C CYS A 75 -7.68 -0.03 9.69
N THR A 76 -6.70 -0.27 10.54
CA THR A 76 -6.72 0.11 11.96
C THR A 76 -5.62 1.12 12.26
N GLU A 77 -5.96 2.22 12.95
CA GLU A 77 -4.97 3.23 13.36
C GLU A 77 -3.97 2.61 14.34
N MET A 78 -2.68 2.74 14.01
CA MET A 78 -1.59 2.32 14.89
C MET A 78 -1.46 3.33 16.01
N ILE A 79 -2.03 3.03 17.17
CA ILE A 79 -1.78 3.79 18.39
C ILE A 79 -0.34 3.49 18.80
N ASN A 80 0.58 4.46 18.67
CA ASN A 80 1.89 4.35 19.29
C ASN A 80 1.76 4.68 20.79
N PRO A 81 1.82 3.70 21.71
CA PRO A 81 1.68 3.97 23.13
C PRO A 81 2.87 4.76 23.72
N PHE A 82 3.90 5.01 22.91
CA PHE A 82 5.11 5.76 23.29
C PHE A 82 5.22 7.13 22.62
N ALA A 83 4.24 7.54 21.81
CA ALA A 83 4.20 8.91 21.29
C ALA A 83 3.84 9.87 22.43
N LYS A 84 4.85 10.54 22.98
CA LYS A 84 4.76 11.46 24.11
C LYS A 84 4.93 12.90 23.65
#